data_AF-A0AAW9ISS6-F1
#
_entry.id   AF-A0AAW9ISS6-F1
#
_cell.length_a   1.000
_cell.length_b   1.000
_cell.length_c   1.000
_cell.angle_alpha   90.00
_cell.angle_beta   90.00
_cell.angle_gamma   90.00
#
_symmetry.space_group_name_H-M   'P 1'
#
loop_
_entity.id
_entity.type
_entity.pdbx_description
1 polymer ?
#
loop_
_entity_poly.entity_id
_entity_poly.type
_entity_poly.pdbx_seq_one_letter_code
_entity_poly.pdbx_strand_id
1 'polypeptide(L)' 'MFYGYIIILFDVKFRYVIALGISLILGNFIYELFLSVINTKDIIDAIYGLAGCLLSFIYLALLKKYGLILNE' A
#
# COMPACT_ATOMS: atom_id res chain seq x y z
N MET A 1 4.21 -1.97 -1.60
CA MET A 1 3.35 -1.79 -2.80
C MET A 1 3.87 -2.45 -4.08
N PHE A 2 4.99 -3.19 -4.05
CA PHE A 2 5.51 -3.92 -5.21
C PHE A 2 4.47 -4.84 -5.88
N TYR A 3 3.70 -5.60 -5.10
CA TYR A 3 2.60 -6.41 -5.63
C TYR A 3 1.49 -5.59 -6.29
N GLY A 4 1.22 -4.36 -5.83
CA GLY A 4 0.27 -3.45 -6.47
C GLY A 4 0.72 -3.01 -7.86
N TYR A 5 2.03 -2.84 -8.07
CA TYR A 5 2.62 -2.60 -9.38
C TYR A 5 2.43 -3.79 -10.33
N ILE A 6 2.68 -5.01 -9.85
CA ILE A 6 2.45 -6.24 -10.63
C ILE A 6 0.98 -6.34 -11.08
N ILE A 7 0.03 -6.14 -10.17
CA ILE A 7 -1.42 -6.16 -10.48
C ILE A 7 -1.76 -5.19 -11.61
N ILE A 8 -1.17 -4.00 -11.58
CA ILE A 8 -1.39 -2.96 -12.60
C ILE A 8 -0.80 -3.35 -13.96
N LEU A 9 0.37 -3.99 -13.99
CA LEU A 9 1.00 -4.48 -15.22
C LEU A 9 0.19 -5.57 -15.92
N PHE A 10 -0.43 -6.48 -15.16
CA PHE A 10 -1.30 -7.53 -15.69
C PHE A 10 -2.72 -7.04 -16.06
N ASP A 11 -2.91 -5.72 -16.13
CA ASP A 11 -4.19 -5.04 -16.38
C ASP A 11 -5.34 -5.48 -15.46
N VAL A 12 -5.01 -5.95 -14.27
CA VAL A 12 -6.00 -6.35 -13.28
C VAL A 12 -6.63 -5.09 -12.66
N LYS A 13 -7.92 -5.19 -12.29
CA LYS A 13 -8.70 -4.07 -11.74
C LYS A 13 -8.00 -3.42 -10.55
N PHE A 14 -7.88 -2.09 -10.58
CA PHE A 14 -7.23 -1.31 -9.52
C PHE A 14 -7.83 -1.52 -8.12
N ARG A 15 -9.11 -1.96 -8.02
CA ARG A 15 -9.77 -2.34 -6.76
C ARG A 15 -8.96 -3.33 -5.92
N TYR A 16 -8.19 -4.23 -6.53
CA TYR A 16 -7.35 -5.19 -5.82
C TYR A 16 -6.13 -4.50 -5.19
N VAL A 17 -5.59 -3.45 -5.82
CA VAL A 17 -4.54 -2.59 -5.24
C VAL A 17 -5.08 -1.82 -4.04
N ILE A 18 -6.33 -1.35 -4.10
CA ILE A 18 -7.01 -0.70 -2.96
C ILE A 18 -7.15 -1.67 -1.79
N ALA A 19 -7.68 -2.87 -2.03
CA ALA A 19 -7.83 -3.89 -1.00
C ALA A 19 -6.49 -4.26 -0.36
N LEU A 20 -5.43 -4.41 -1.17
CA LEU A 20 -4.08 -4.68 -0.70
C LEU A 20 -3.53 -3.53 0.15
N GLY A 21 -3.69 -2.28 -0.28
CA GLY A 21 -3.28 -1.10 0.48
C GLY A 21 -3.98 -1.00 1.85
N ILE A 22 -5.30 -1.22 1.88
CA ILE A 22 -6.07 -1.22 3.13
C ILE A 22 -5.59 -2.34 4.06
N SER A 23 -5.38 -3.55 3.53
CA SER A 23 -4.92 -4.68 4.33
C SER A 23 -3.53 -4.46 4.95
N LEU A 24 -2.62 -3.80 4.21
CA LEU A 24 -1.29 -3.46 4.72
C LEU A 24 -1.35 -2.40 5.82
N ILE A 25 -2.16 -1.35 5.64
CA ILE A 25 -2.31 -0.30 6.66
C ILE A 25 -2.93 -0.89 7.93
N LEU A 26 -3.99 -1.69 7.81
CA LEU A 26 -4.61 -2.34 8.96
C LEU A 26 -3.64 -3.30 9.64
N GLY A 27 -2.91 -4.11 8.87
CA GLY A 27 -1.88 -5.00 9.41
C GLY A 27 -0.79 -4.24 10.17
N ASN A 28 -0.33 -3.11 9.62
CA ASN A 28 0.67 -2.24 10.26
C ASN A 28 0.17 -1.69 11.61
N PHE A 29 -1.05 -1.16 11.65
CA PHE A 29 -1.64 -0.67 12.89
C PHE A 29 -1.89 -1.78 13.91
N ILE A 30 -2.31 -2.97 13.46
CA ILE A 30 -2.50 -4.11 14.36
C ILE A 30 -1.16 -4.53 14.96
N TYR A 31 -0.10 -4.57 14.15
CA TYR A 31 1.24 -4.94 14.59
C TYR A 31 1.79 -3.93 15.62
N GLU A 32 1.81 -2.64 15.31
CA GLU A 32 2.36 -1.63 16.24
C GLU A 32 1.51 -1.44 17.52
N LEU A 33 0.18 -1.59 17.46
CA LEU A 33 -0.69 -1.29 18.61
C LEU A 33 -1.04 -2.49 19.48
N PHE A 34 -1.16 -3.69 18.90
CA PHE A 34 -1.67 -4.87 19.61
C PHE A 34 -0.60 -5.94 19.84
N LEU A 35 0.47 -5.96 19.06
CA LEU A 35 1.62 -6.85 19.27
C LEU A 35 2.62 -6.26 20.30
N SER A 36 2.06 -5.73 21.40
CA SER A 36 2.82 -5.16 22.52
C SER A 36 3.67 -6.18 23.29
N VAL A 37 3.52 -7.46 22.96
CA VAL A 37 4.32 -8.56 23.50
C VAL A 37 5.74 -8.54 22.91
N ILE A 38 5.91 -8.04 21.68
CA ILE A 38 7.19 -8.04 20.95
C ILE A 38 7.72 -6.62 20.75
N ASN A 39 6.84 -5.64 20.46
CA ASN A 39 7.24 -4.24 20.23
C ASN A 39 6.67 -3.29 21.30
N THR A 40 7.40 -2.23 21.64
CA THR A 40 6.80 -1.12 22.40
C THR A 40 5.75 -0.48 21.51
N LYS A 41 4.58 -0.10 22.08
CA LYS A 41 3.55 0.59 21.30
C LYS A 41 4.12 1.88 20.72
N ASP A 42 4.38 1.90 19.43
CA ASP A 42 4.91 3.06 18.71
C ASP A 42 3.91 3.52 17.65
N ILE A 43 3.18 4.59 17.98
CA ILE A 43 2.21 5.21 17.09
C ILE A 43 2.92 5.94 15.94
N ILE A 44 4.13 6.44 16.17
CA ILE A 44 4.89 7.20 15.18
C ILE A 44 5.32 6.28 14.03
N ASP A 45 5.80 5.07 14.35
CA ASP A 45 6.11 4.07 13.33
C ASP A 45 4.88 3.65 12.52
N ALA A 46 3.71 3.50 13.17
CA ALA A 46 2.46 3.21 12.48
C ALA A 46 2.07 4.32 11.49
N ILE A 47 2.28 5.59 11.87
CA ILE A 47 2.04 6.77 11.01
C ILE A 47 3.01 6.81 9.83
N TYR A 48 4.30 6.51 10.04
CA TYR A 48 5.27 6.44 8.96
C TYR A 48 4.93 5.33 7.95
N GLY A 49 4.50 4.16 8.44
CA GLY A 49 4.00 3.09 7.57
C GLY A 49 2.77 3.50 6.75
N LEU A 50 1.83 4.23 7.36
CA LEU A 50 0.67 4.79 6.66
C LEU A 50 1.07 5.82 5.60
N ALA A 51 1.95 6.76 5.93
CA ALA A 51 2.44 7.77 5.01
C ALA A 51 3.16 7.15 3.81
N GLY A 52 4.04 6.18 4.03
CA GLY A 52 4.72 5.44 2.97
C GLY A 52 3.75 4.64 2.07
N CYS A 53 2.73 4.03 2.68
CA CYS A 53 1.71 3.30 1.92
C CYS A 53 0.86 4.25 1.07
N LEU A 54 0.44 5.40 1.62
CA LEU A 54 -0.30 6.43 0.89
C LEU A 54 0.51 6.99 -0.29
N LEU A 55 1.78 7.35 -0.06
CA LEU A 55 2.66 7.85 -1.12
C LEU A 55 2.79 6.84 -2.26
N SER A 56 3.00 5.56 -1.90
CA SER A 56 3.08 4.47 -2.88
C SER A 56 1.77 4.28 -3.64
N PHE A 57 0.63 4.42 -2.96
CA PHE A 57 -0.68 4.28 -3.57
C PHE A 57 -0.97 5.41 -4.56
N ILE A 58 -0.62 6.66 -4.21
CA ILE A 58 -0.71 7.82 -5.11
C ILE A 58 0.15 7.57 -6.36
N TYR A 59 1.39 7.10 -6.17
CA TYR A 59 2.26 6.76 -7.30
C TYR A 59 1.62 5.71 -8.22
N LEU A 60 1.08 4.61 -7.67
CA LEU A 60 0.42 3.58 -8.46
C LEU A 60 -0.85 4.07 -9.17
N ALA A 61 -1.62 4.97 -8.55
CA ALA A 61 -2.79 5.59 -9.17
C ALA A 61 -2.38 6.47 -10.37
N LEU A 62 -1.32 7.26 -10.22
CA LEU A 62 -0.76 8.07 -11.30
C LEU A 62 -0.19 7.17 -12.42
N LEU A 63 0.51 6.09 -12.06
CA LEU A 63 1.05 5.13 -13.01
C LEU A 63 -0.06 4.46 -13.84
N LYS A 64 -1.15 4.02 -13.20
CA LYS A 64 -2.29 3.43 -13.94
C LYS A 64 -2.96 4.43 -14.87
N LYS A 65 -3.02 5.71 -14.48
CA LYS A 65 -3.71 6.76 -15.25
C LYS A 65 -2.87 7.31 -16.39
N TYR A 66 -1.56 7.49 -16.20
CA TYR A 66 -0.70 8.22 -17.12
C TYR A 66 0.47 7.40 -17.66
N GLY A 67 0.94 6.40 -16.92
CA GLY A 67 2.18 5.67 -17.24
C GLY A 67 1.97 4.41 -18.08
N LEU A 68 0.79 3.79 -18.00
CA LEU A 68 0.43 2.66 -18.86
C LEU A 68 -0.15 3.17 -20.18
N ILE A 69 0.70 3.77 -21.00
CA ILE A 69 0.41 4.00 -22.42
C ILE A 69 0.74 2.67 -23.11
N LEU A 70 -0.26 2.06 -23.75
CA LEU A 70 -0.02 0.91 -24.61
C LEU A 70 0.80 1.42 -25.80
N ASN A 71 2.09 1.06 -25.87
CA ASN A 71 2.84 1.22 -27.11
C ASN A 71 2.34 0.13 -28.06
N GLU A 72 1.68 0.56 -29.13
CA GLU A 72 1.27 -0.28 -30.28
C GLU A 72 2.47 -0.87 -31.02
#